data_AF-A0A452U9P3-F1
#
_entry.id   AF-A0A452U9P3-F1
#
_cell.length_a   1.000
_cell.length_b   1.000
_cell.length_c   1.000
_cell.angle_alpha   90.00
_cell.angle_beta   90.00
_cell.angle_gamma   90.00
#
_symmetry.space_group_name_H-M   'P 1'
#
loop_
_entity.id
_entity.type
_entity.pdbx_description
1 polymer ?
#
loop_
_entity_poly.entity_id
_entity_poly.type
_entity_poly.pdbx_seq_one_letter_code
_entity_poly.pdbx_strand_id
1 'polypeptide(L)' 'MMICLPNGTVVHHINANYFLDITSMKPEDVENNVFSFSSTFEDPSTATYMQFLKEGLRRGLPLLQP' A
#
# COMPACT_ATOMS: atom_id res chain seq x y z
N MET A 1 -0.35 7.22 7.34
CA MET A 1 0.59 7.55 6.23
C MET A 1 -0.17 8.20 5.09
N MET A 2 0.48 9.03 4.28
CA MET A 2 -0.16 9.76 3.17
C MET A 2 0.79 10.00 2.01
N ILE A 3 0.25 10.00 0.80
CA ILE A 3 0.91 10.34 -0.47
C ILE A 3 0.26 11.63 -0.98
N CYS A 4 1.07 12.66 -1.19
CA CYS A 4 0.59 13.98 -1.55
C CYS A 4 1.38 14.55 -2.72
N LEU A 5 0.72 15.40 -3.51
CA LEU A 5 1.39 16.25 -4.49
C LEU A 5 2.03 17.47 -3.80
N PRO A 6 3.02 18.13 -4.43
CA PRO A 6 3.65 19.33 -3.87
C PRO A 6 2.68 20.48 -3.58
N ASN A 7 1.54 20.54 -4.29
CA ASN A 7 0.48 21.53 -4.09
C ASN A 7 -0.41 21.25 -2.86
N GLY A 8 -0.12 20.21 -2.07
CA GLY A 8 -0.88 19.83 -0.88
C GLY A 8 -2.07 18.90 -1.13
N THR A 9 -2.34 18.49 -2.38
CA THR A 9 -3.40 17.54 -2.68
C THR A 9 -3.07 16.16 -2.12
N VAL A 10 -3.96 15.61 -1.29
CA VAL A 10 -3.82 14.24 -0.77
C VAL A 10 -4.35 13.24 -1.79
N VAL A 11 -3.46 12.39 -2.30
CA VAL A 11 -3.77 11.40 -3.35
C VAL A 11 -4.21 10.06 -2.75
N HIS A 12 -3.53 9.64 -1.70
CA HIS A 12 -3.84 8.40 -1.01
C HIS A 12 -3.39 8.49 0.45
N HIS A 13 -4.12 7.85 1.35
CA HIS A 13 -3.78 7.80 2.75
C HIS A 13 -4.24 6.46 3.35
N ILE A 14 -3.59 6.10 4.45
CA ILE A 14 -3.94 4.95 5.26
C ILE A 14 -3.78 5.30 6.74
N ASN A 15 -4.75 4.89 7.55
CA ASN A 15 -4.69 5.02 9.00
C ASN A 15 -3.56 4.13 9.55
N ALA A 16 -2.79 4.63 10.51
CA ALA A 16 -1.65 3.89 11.07
C ALA A 16 -2.08 2.63 11.84
N ASN A 17 -3.16 2.70 12.62
CA ASN A 17 -3.67 1.55 13.37
C ASN A 17 -4.18 0.48 12.42
N TYR A 18 -4.93 0.88 11.39
CA TYR A 18 -5.39 -0.06 10.37
C TYR A 18 -4.23 -0.76 9.65
N PHE A 19 -3.14 -0.03 9.36
CA PHE A 19 -1.94 -0.62 8.76
C PHE A 19 -1.27 -1.64 9.72
N LEU A 20 -1.18 -1.33 11.02
CA LEU A 20 -0.64 -2.26 12.00
C LEU A 20 -1.50 -3.52 12.13
N ASP A 21 -2.83 -3.36 12.14
CA ASP A 21 -3.75 -4.48 12.26
C ASP A 21 -3.57 -5.48 11.11
N ILE A 22 -3.55 -5.02 9.85
CA ILE A 22 -3.43 -5.89 8.67
C ILE A 22 -2.03 -6.48 8.49
N THR A 23 -0.98 -5.83 8.99
CA THR A 23 0.40 -6.30 8.85
C THR A 23 0.87 -7.17 10.02
N SER A 24 0.12 -7.16 11.12
CA SER A 24 0.32 -8.04 12.27
C SER A 24 -0.27 -9.45 12.09
N MET A 25 -1.07 -9.66 11.04
CA MET A 25 -1.70 -10.96 10.78
C MET A 25 -0.67 -12.00 10.35
N LYS A 26 -0.82 -13.21 10.89
CA LYS A 26 0.08 -14.32 10.55
C LYS A 26 -0.24 -14.83 9.14
N PRO A 27 0.75 -15.36 8.40
CA PRO A 27 0.57 -15.80 7.02
C PRO A 27 -0.57 -16.82 6.83
N GLU A 28 -0.89 -17.60 7.86
CA GLU A 28 -1.98 -18.57 7.88
C GLU A 28 -3.40 -18.00 7.70
N ASP A 29 -3.63 -16.70 7.91
CA ASP A 29 -4.95 -16.06 7.75
C ASP A 29 -5.15 -15.40 6.35
N VAL A 30 -4.14 -15.46 5.47
CA VAL A 30 -4.16 -14.79 4.15
C VAL A 30 -4.60 -15.75 3.03
N GLU A 31 -5.61 -16.58 3.29
CA GLU A 31 -6.33 -17.27 2.23
C GLU A 31 -7.41 -16.33 1.68
N ASN A 32 -7.10 -15.57 0.60
CA ASN A 32 -8.02 -15.21 -0.50
C ASN A 32 -7.68 -13.93 -1.30
N ASN A 33 -6.60 -13.21 -1.04
CA ASN A 33 -6.34 -11.98 -1.79
C ASN A 33 -5.07 -12.09 -2.66
N VAL A 34 -5.25 -12.46 -3.93
CA VAL A 34 -4.48 -12.04 -5.12
C VAL A 34 -3.05 -11.48 -4.88
N PHE A 35 -2.12 -12.27 -4.32
CA PHE A 35 -0.70 -11.89 -4.24
C PHE A 35 0.16 -12.88 -5.02
N SER A 36 0.54 -12.47 -6.23
CA SER A 36 1.53 -13.19 -7.04
C SER A 36 2.90 -13.04 -6.39
N PHE A 37 3.33 -14.08 -5.68
CA PHE A 37 4.63 -14.20 -5.00
C PHE A 37 5.79 -14.28 -6.02
N SER A 38 6.51 -13.18 -6.23
CA SER A 38 7.84 -13.23 -6.86
C SER A 38 8.93 -13.34 -5.77
N SER A 39 9.27 -14.58 -5.41
CA SER A 39 10.58 -15.08 -4.96
C SER A 39 11.48 -14.29 -3.98
N THR A 40 10.98 -13.34 -3.19
CA THR A 40 11.71 -12.79 -2.04
C THR A 40 10.78 -12.76 -0.84
N PHE A 41 11.21 -13.33 0.28
CA PHE A 41 10.46 -13.39 1.54
C PHE A 41 10.30 -11.97 2.12
N GLU A 42 9.37 -11.19 1.56
CA GLU A 42 8.98 -9.89 2.11
C GLU A 42 8.03 -10.09 3.28
N ASP A 43 8.29 -9.40 4.39
CA ASP A 43 7.39 -9.38 5.54
C ASP A 43 6.04 -8.72 5.16
N PRO A 44 4.93 -9.06 5.85
CA PRO A 44 3.60 -8.55 5.50
C PRO A 44 3.50 -7.02 5.46
N SER A 45 4.32 -6.34 6.27
CA SER A 45 4.36 -4.87 6.30
C SER A 45 4.98 -4.28 5.05
N THR A 46 6.07 -4.87 4.56
CA THR A 46 6.68 -4.50 3.28
C THR A 46 5.72 -4.73 2.12
N ALA A 47 5.09 -5.90 2.04
CA ALA A 47 4.13 -6.21 0.96
C ALA A 47 2.94 -5.23 0.95
N THR A 48 2.37 -4.95 2.12
CA THR A 48 1.26 -3.99 2.28
C THR A 48 1.69 -2.57 1.93
N TYR A 49 2.86 -2.15 2.37
CA TYR A 49 3.40 -0.82 2.07
C TYR A 49 3.64 -0.65 0.56
N MET A 50 4.21 -1.65 -0.10
CA MET A 50 4.42 -1.64 -1.55
C MET A 50 3.11 -1.53 -2.32
N GLN A 51 2.06 -2.22 -1.88
CA GLN A 51 0.74 -2.08 -2.47
C GLN A 51 0.16 -0.67 -2.25
N PHE A 52 0.27 -0.12 -1.05
CA PHE A 52 -0.14 1.25 -0.74
C PHE A 52 0.54 2.27 -1.68
N LEU A 53 1.85 2.12 -1.91
CA LEU A 53 2.60 2.96 -2.84
C LEU A 53 2.12 2.82 -4.29
N LYS A 54 1.97 1.58 -4.79
CA LYS A 54 1.47 1.31 -6.16
C LYS A 54 0.09 1.91 -6.39
N GLU A 55 -0.80 1.77 -5.42
CA GLU A 55 -2.15 2.33 -5.48
C GLU A 55 -2.13 3.85 -5.45
N GLY A 56 -1.27 4.45 -4.61
CA GLY A 56 -1.07 5.89 -4.58
C GLY A 56 -0.57 6.46 -5.90
N LEU A 57 0.41 5.80 -6.53
CA LEU A 57 0.91 6.21 -7.85
C LEU A 57 -0.18 6.10 -8.93
N ARG A 58 -0.92 5.00 -8.94
CA ARG A 58 -2.02 4.78 -9.89
C ARG A 58 -3.10 5.87 -9.78
N ARG A 59 -3.47 6.25 -8.54
CA ARG A 59 -4.42 7.35 -8.27
C ARG A 59 -3.85 8.72 -8.61
N GLY A 60 -2.55 8.90 -8.44
CA GLY A 60 -1.85 10.16 -8.70
C GLY A 60 -1.62 10.41 -10.18
N LEU A 61 -1.45 9.37 -11.00
CA LEU A 61 -1.08 9.49 -12.42
C LEU A 61 -1.96 10.46 -13.23
N PRO A 62 -3.30 10.48 -13.09
CA PRO A 62 -4.15 11.44 -13.79
C PRO A 62 -3.93 12.90 -13.37
N LEU A 63 -3.37 13.12 -12.17
CA LEU A 63 -3.08 14.45 -11.61
C LEU A 63 -1.68 14.96 -11.98
N LEU A 64 -0.86 14.13 -12.63
CA LEU A 64 0.51 14.46 -13.06
C LEU A 64 0.56 14.99 -14.50
N GLN A 65 -0.56 15.41 -15.07
CA GLN A 65 -0.57 16.03 -16.40
C GLN A 65 0.21 17.36 -16.36
N PRO A 66 1.05 17.65 -17.37
CA PRO A 66 1.78 18.91 -17.47
C PRO A 66 0.85 20.12 -17.66
#